data_AF-A0A151U297-F1
#
_entry.id   AF-A0A151U297-F1
#
_cell.length_a   1.000
_cell.length_b   1.000
_cell.length_c   1.000
_cell.angle_alpha   90.00
_cell.angle_beta   90.00
_cell.angle_gamma   90.00
#
_symmetry.space_group_name_H-M   'P 1'
#
loop_
_entity.id
_entity.type
_entity.pdbx_description
1 polymer ?
#
loop_
_entity_poly.entity_id
_entity_poly.type
_entity_poly.pdbx_seq_one_letter_code
_entity_poly.pdbx_strand_id
1 'polypeptide(L)'
;MRIDEVFDSDCVIELSTPKLQYFTYCDTDLYDFSAEVDLPCVEEVDIDVWCLNKDTDLLLRMIELFEMMESAEFVTLSPDMIDVMSMFPDILDGRSSPFTRMQNFELNRDTPSVPPNVMAYLFAGSPGFRFN
;
A
#
# COMPACT_ATOMS: atom_id res chain seq x y z
N MET A 1 14.55 45.57 23.98
CA MET A 1 13.50 44.69 23.46
C MET A 1 14.19 43.69 22.54
N ARG A 2 14.45 42.48 23.03
CA ARG A 2 14.92 41.36 22.20
C ARG A 2 13.81 40.32 22.29
N ILE A 3 13.11 40.16 21.17
CA ILE A 3 12.14 39.10 20.97
C ILE A 3 12.98 37.95 20.46
N ASP A 4 13.49 37.13 21.38
CA ASP A 4 14.05 35.83 21.04
C ASP A 4 12.84 34.89 20.92
N GLU A 5 12.15 34.95 19.78
CA GLU A 5 11.14 33.96 19.38
C GLU A 5 11.88 32.70 18.94
N VAL A 6 12.14 31.83 19.90
CA VAL A 6 12.52 30.44 19.66
C VAL A 6 11.26 29.71 19.23
N PHE A 7 11.03 29.59 17.92
CA PHE A 7 10.05 28.65 17.38
C PHE A 7 10.67 27.25 17.36
N ASP A 8 10.97 26.70 18.54
CA ASP A 8 11.20 25.25 18.69
C ASP A 8 9.86 24.60 19.00
N SER A 9 9.18 24.15 17.96
CA SER A 9 8.34 22.98 18.07
C SER A 9 8.21 22.42 16.66
N ASP A 10 9.04 21.45 16.33
CA ASP A 10 8.76 20.48 15.27
C ASP A 10 7.41 19.86 15.60
N CYS A 11 6.35 20.42 15.01
CA CYS A 11 4.99 20.07 15.35
C CYS A 11 4.69 18.73 14.71
N VAL A 12 4.91 17.64 15.46
CA VAL A 12 4.57 16.29 15.03
C VAL A 12 3.06 16.11 15.21
N ILE A 13 2.35 15.96 14.09
CA ILE A 13 0.92 15.63 14.10
C ILE A 13 0.82 14.10 14.16
N GLU A 14 0.55 13.55 15.34
CA GLU A 14 0.28 12.13 15.52
C GLU A 14 -1.22 11.85 15.29
N LEU A 15 -1.53 11.04 14.29
CA LEU A 15 -2.90 10.69 13.92
C LEU A 15 -3.20 9.25 14.37
N SER A 16 -4.08 9.09 15.35
CA SER A 16 -4.56 7.76 15.78
C SER A 16 -5.98 7.51 15.27
N THR A 17 -6.13 6.50 14.40
CA THR A 17 -7.41 6.15 13.77
C THR A 17 -7.78 4.68 14.01
N PRO A 18 -7.96 4.24 15.27
CA PRO A 18 -8.12 2.83 15.66
C PRO A 18 -9.43 2.17 15.21
N LYS A 19 -10.25 2.89 14.43
CA LYS A 19 -11.52 2.42 13.86
C LYS A 19 -11.64 2.78 12.39
N LEU A 20 -10.54 3.17 11.75
CA LEU A 20 -10.54 3.40 10.31
C LEU A 20 -10.74 2.05 9.63
N GLN A 21 -11.87 1.89 8.97
CA GLN A 21 -12.22 0.68 8.23
C GLN A 21 -11.97 0.81 6.73
N TYR A 22 -11.97 2.04 6.23
CA TYR A 22 -11.88 2.34 4.80
C TYR A 22 -10.71 3.28 4.58
N PHE A 23 -9.83 2.90 3.66
CA PHE A 23 -8.69 3.72 3.24
C PHE A 23 -8.76 3.91 1.72
N THR A 24 -8.80 5.17 1.29
CA THR A 24 -8.76 5.52 -0.13
C THR A 24 -7.64 6.50 -0.37
N TYR A 25 -6.81 6.21 -1.38
CA TYR A 25 -5.72 7.08 -1.79
C TYR A 25 -5.77 7.28 -3.31
N CYS A 26 -5.76 8.53 -3.75
CA CYS A 26 -5.80 8.88 -5.16
C CYS A 26 -4.86 10.04 -5.43
N ASP A 27 -3.68 9.75 -5.99
CA ASP A 27 -2.66 10.77 -6.29
C ASP A 27 -1.72 10.30 -7.41
N THR A 28 -0.68 11.08 -7.70
CA THR A 28 0.41 10.79 -8.64
C THR A 28 1.69 10.35 -7.95
N ASP A 29 1.82 10.65 -6.65
CA ASP A 29 3.03 10.39 -5.89
C ASP A 29 2.68 9.55 -4.65
N LEU A 30 3.48 8.51 -4.37
CA LEU A 30 3.38 7.70 -3.15
C LEU A 30 4.50 8.05 -2.15
N TYR A 31 5.47 8.88 -2.52
CA TYR A 31 6.57 9.31 -1.66
C TYR A 31 6.13 10.25 -0.54
N ASP A 32 4.99 10.92 -0.68
CA ASP A 32 4.41 11.78 0.34
C ASP A 32 3.80 10.99 1.52
N PHE A 33 3.69 9.67 1.39
CA PHE A 33 3.22 8.82 2.46
C PHE A 33 4.37 8.43 3.40
N SER A 34 4.31 8.89 4.66
CA SER A 34 5.20 8.45 5.73
C SER A 34 4.43 7.60 6.74
N ALA A 35 4.98 6.45 7.04
CA ALA A 35 4.39 5.39 7.83
C ALA A 35 4.99 5.38 9.25
N GLU A 36 4.42 6.14 10.18
CA GLU A 36 4.68 5.94 11.62
C GLU A 36 3.51 5.22 12.32
N VAL A 37 2.40 4.98 11.63
CA VAL A 37 1.14 4.51 12.23
C VAL A 37 0.60 3.28 11.50
N ASP A 38 0.46 2.17 12.22
CA ASP A 38 -0.23 0.97 11.74
C ASP A 38 -1.74 1.24 11.59
N LEU A 39 -2.36 0.64 10.58
CA LEU A 39 -3.80 0.73 10.30
C LEU A 39 -4.48 -0.65 10.42
N PRO A 40 -4.40 -1.31 11.59
CA PRO A 40 -4.77 -2.72 11.75
C PRO A 40 -6.28 -2.99 11.64
N CYS A 41 -7.11 -1.95 11.57
CA CYS A 41 -8.56 -2.07 11.45
C CYS A 41 -9.09 -1.76 10.06
N VAL A 42 -8.22 -1.42 9.11
CA VAL A 42 -8.62 -1.18 7.73
C VAL A 42 -9.04 -2.51 7.10
N GLU A 43 -10.28 -2.55 6.63
CA GLU A 43 -10.93 -3.70 6.01
C GLU A 43 -10.99 -3.52 4.48
N GLU A 44 -11.14 -2.28 4.01
CA GLU A 44 -11.25 -1.95 2.58
C GLU A 44 -10.21 -0.90 2.19
N VAL A 45 -9.47 -1.20 1.12
CA VAL A 45 -8.37 -0.40 0.59
C VAL A 45 -8.60 -0.15 -0.89
N ASP A 46 -8.60 1.11 -1.29
CA ASP A 46 -8.62 1.53 -2.69
C ASP A 46 -7.47 2.51 -2.96
N ILE A 47 -6.48 2.10 -3.75
CA ILE A 47 -5.32 2.91 -4.08
C ILE A 47 -5.26 3.11 -5.58
N ASP A 48 -5.67 4.29 -6.03
CA ASP A 48 -5.61 4.73 -7.42
C ASP A 48 -4.47 5.70 -7.67
N VAL A 49 -3.27 5.16 -7.93
CA VAL A 49 -2.11 5.97 -8.31
C VAL A 49 -1.84 5.88 -9.80
N TRP A 50 -1.44 7.00 -10.39
CA TRP A 50 -1.13 7.11 -11.82
C TRP A 50 0.25 7.72 -12.05
N CYS A 51 0.89 7.34 -13.15
CA CYS A 51 2.20 7.89 -13.57
C CYS A 51 3.35 7.63 -12.59
N LEU A 52 3.30 6.48 -11.90
CA LEU A 52 4.32 6.08 -10.93
C LEU A 52 5.73 5.98 -11.55
N ASN A 53 6.72 6.48 -10.81
CA ASN A 53 8.13 6.23 -11.09
C ASN A 53 8.44 4.74 -10.90
N LYS A 54 8.97 4.07 -11.92
CA LYS A 54 9.20 2.62 -11.86
C LYS A 54 10.60 2.32 -11.32
N ASP A 55 10.80 2.58 -10.04
CA ASP A 55 12.06 2.33 -9.33
C ASP A 55 11.87 1.41 -8.12
N THR A 56 12.99 0.97 -7.55
CA THR A 56 13.01 0.04 -6.42
C THR A 56 12.55 0.70 -5.12
N ASP A 57 12.82 1.98 -4.92
CA ASP A 57 12.47 2.70 -3.68
C ASP A 57 10.95 2.83 -3.57
N LEU A 58 10.27 3.11 -4.68
CA LEU A 58 8.82 3.11 -4.76
C LEU A 58 8.24 1.74 -4.42
N LEU A 59 8.81 0.65 -4.95
CA LEU A 59 8.33 -0.69 -4.61
C LEU A 59 8.44 -0.95 -3.11
N LEU A 60 9.56 -0.59 -2.48
CA LEU A 60 9.72 -0.77 -1.04
C LEU A 60 8.68 0.05 -0.26
N ARG A 61 8.40 1.29 -0.68
CA ARG A 61 7.33 2.12 -0.10
C ARG A 61 5.94 1.52 -0.26
N MET A 62 5.63 0.94 -1.42
CA MET A 62 4.36 0.24 -1.63
C MET A 62 4.23 -0.96 -0.69
N ILE A 63 5.31 -1.71 -0.48
CA ILE A 63 5.27 -2.85 0.43
C ILE A 63 5.03 -2.39 1.88
N GLU A 64 5.75 -1.36 2.34
CA GLU A 64 5.51 -0.74 3.65
C GLU A 64 4.04 -0.29 3.79
N LEU A 65 3.49 0.35 2.75
CA LEU A 65 2.10 0.76 2.70
C LEU A 65 1.12 -0.40 2.88
N PHE A 66 1.34 -1.50 2.16
CA PHE A 66 0.49 -2.67 2.25
C PHE A 66 0.58 -3.38 3.61
N GLU A 67 1.79 -3.47 4.18
CA GLU A 67 2.02 -4.11 5.48
C GLU A 67 1.30 -3.36 6.62
N MET A 68 1.20 -2.02 6.57
CA MET A 68 0.39 -1.25 7.53
C MET A 68 -1.09 -1.60 7.51
N MET A 69 -1.60 -2.05 6.37
CA MET A 69 -3.00 -2.42 6.14
C MET A 69 -3.17 -3.93 6.09
N GLU A 70 -2.37 -4.68 6.85
CA GLU A 70 -2.31 -6.15 6.77
C GLU A 70 -3.66 -6.86 6.97
N SER A 71 -4.62 -6.20 7.62
CA SER A 71 -5.95 -6.72 7.92
C SER A 71 -6.97 -6.47 6.82
N ALA A 72 -6.59 -5.83 5.71
CA ALA A 72 -7.48 -5.54 4.60
C ALA A 72 -8.07 -6.84 4.01
N GLU A 73 -9.39 -6.83 3.82
CA GLU A 73 -10.18 -7.92 3.24
C GLU A 73 -10.50 -7.66 1.77
N PHE A 74 -10.71 -6.38 1.42
CA PHE A 74 -11.06 -5.92 0.07
C PHE A 74 -9.97 -4.95 -0.41
N VAL A 75 -9.24 -5.35 -1.45
CA VAL A 75 -8.09 -4.59 -1.94
C VAL A 75 -8.30 -4.24 -3.41
N THR A 76 -8.31 -2.95 -3.72
CA THR A 76 -8.36 -2.42 -5.07
C THR A 76 -7.08 -1.62 -5.34
N LEU A 77 -6.32 -2.01 -6.36
CA LEU A 77 -5.06 -1.35 -6.73
C LEU A 77 -5.09 -0.85 -8.18
N SER A 78 -4.28 0.17 -8.47
CA SER A 78 -4.08 0.62 -9.84
C SER A 78 -3.17 -0.32 -10.64
N PRO A 79 -3.36 -0.43 -11.97
CA PRO A 79 -2.45 -1.19 -12.81
C PRO A 79 -1.01 -0.70 -12.81
N ASP A 80 -0.77 0.61 -12.60
CA ASP A 80 0.58 1.17 -12.51
C ASP A 80 1.35 0.58 -11.31
N MET A 81 0.65 0.27 -10.21
CA MET A 81 1.24 -0.43 -9.07
C MET A 81 1.60 -1.88 -9.42
N ILE A 82 0.75 -2.56 -10.19
CA ILE A 82 1.05 -3.91 -10.70
C ILE A 82 2.29 -3.90 -11.58
N ASP A 83 2.41 -2.90 -12.45
CA ASP A 83 3.58 -2.70 -13.31
C ASP A 83 4.86 -2.55 -12.48
N VAL A 84 4.86 -1.68 -11.45
CA VAL A 84 6.02 -1.48 -10.58
C VAL A 84 6.42 -2.79 -9.90
N MET A 85 5.48 -3.50 -9.29
CA MET A 85 5.73 -4.80 -8.66
C MET A 85 6.27 -5.82 -9.66
N SER A 86 5.75 -5.83 -10.89
CA SER A 86 6.15 -6.78 -11.92
C SER A 86 7.61 -6.65 -12.36
N MET A 87 8.17 -5.44 -12.26
CA MET A 87 9.54 -5.13 -12.71
C MET A 87 10.63 -5.63 -11.76
N PHE A 88 10.30 -5.95 -10.50
CA PHE A 88 11.28 -6.36 -9.49
C PHE A 88 10.89 -7.68 -8.82
N PRO A 89 10.79 -8.79 -9.57
CA PRO A 89 10.39 -10.08 -9.02
C PRO A 89 11.33 -10.58 -7.92
N ASP A 90 12.63 -10.28 -8.01
CA ASP A 90 13.64 -10.70 -7.02
C ASP A 90 13.40 -10.10 -5.62
N ILE A 91 12.73 -8.95 -5.54
CA ILE A 91 12.39 -8.29 -4.25
C ILE A 91 11.13 -8.91 -3.64
N LEU A 92 10.22 -9.39 -4.50
CA LEU A 92 8.97 -10.01 -4.11
C LEU A 92 9.11 -11.50 -3.79
N ASP A 93 10.09 -12.17 -4.40
CA ASP A 93 10.29 -13.61 -4.24
C ASP A 93 10.53 -13.98 -2.78
N GLY A 94 9.84 -15.02 -2.32
CA GLY A 94 9.90 -15.49 -0.93
C GLY A 94 9.24 -14.59 0.12
N ARG A 95 8.73 -13.40 -0.24
CA ARG A 95 7.93 -12.59 0.69
C ARG A 95 6.55 -13.21 0.90
N SER A 96 6.03 -13.05 2.12
CA SER A 96 4.63 -13.35 2.42
C SER A 96 3.72 -12.25 1.87
N SER A 97 2.45 -12.57 1.64
CA SER A 97 1.46 -11.55 1.30
C SER A 97 1.40 -10.49 2.40
N PRO A 98 1.35 -9.20 2.04
CA PRO A 98 1.14 -8.15 3.02
C PRO A 98 -0.28 -8.17 3.57
N PHE A 99 -1.26 -8.76 2.84
CA PHE A 99 -2.66 -8.77 3.24
C PHE A 99 -3.08 -10.15 3.78
N THR A 100 -3.00 -10.29 5.10
CA THR A 100 -3.25 -11.55 5.81
C THR A 100 -4.71 -12.02 5.75
N ARG A 101 -5.65 -11.10 5.50
CA ARG A 101 -7.10 -11.36 5.49
C ARG A 101 -7.76 -11.13 4.13
N MET A 102 -6.99 -10.91 3.07
CA MET A 102 -7.55 -10.57 1.76
C MET A 102 -8.48 -11.68 1.22
N GLN A 103 -9.71 -11.28 0.93
CA GLN A 103 -10.76 -12.11 0.36
C GLN A 103 -11.04 -11.74 -1.09
N ASN A 104 -11.01 -10.44 -1.41
CA ASN A 104 -11.26 -9.93 -2.74
C ASN A 104 -10.15 -8.98 -3.18
N PHE A 105 -9.77 -9.11 -4.45
CA PHE A 105 -8.80 -8.25 -5.09
C PHE A 105 -9.33 -7.80 -6.44
N GLU A 106 -9.27 -6.50 -6.70
CA GLU A 106 -9.68 -5.89 -7.96
C GLU A 106 -8.61 -4.93 -8.48
N LEU A 107 -8.64 -4.70 -9.79
CA LEU A 107 -7.90 -3.61 -10.42
C LEU A 107 -8.89 -2.49 -10.70
N ASN A 108 -8.54 -1.26 -10.32
CA ASN A 108 -9.43 -0.11 -10.50
C ASN A 108 -9.66 0.30 -11.97
N ARG A 109 -8.94 -0.33 -12.91
CA ARG A 109 -9.03 -0.10 -14.36
C ARG A 109 -8.85 -1.40 -15.13
N ASP A 110 -9.55 -1.50 -16.25
CA ASP A 110 -9.48 -2.66 -17.14
C ASP A 110 -8.06 -2.87 -17.67
N THR A 111 -7.44 -3.97 -17.26
CA THR A 111 -6.10 -4.38 -17.70
C THR A 111 -5.98 -5.89 -17.90
N PRO A 112 -5.05 -6.34 -18.76
CA PRO A 112 -5.16 -7.67 -19.36
C PRO A 112 -4.86 -8.85 -18.44
N SER A 113 -4.23 -8.65 -17.27
CA SER A 113 -4.10 -9.62 -16.16
C SER A 113 -2.99 -9.18 -15.19
N VAL A 114 -3.06 -9.65 -13.95
CA VAL A 114 -1.96 -9.52 -12.98
C VAL A 114 -0.86 -10.54 -13.30
N PRO A 115 0.42 -10.15 -13.37
CA PRO A 115 1.53 -11.07 -13.63
C PRO A 115 1.71 -12.13 -12.53
N PRO A 116 2.15 -13.37 -12.85
CA PRO A 116 2.27 -14.46 -11.88
C PRO A 116 3.15 -14.17 -10.67
N ASN A 117 4.24 -13.43 -10.83
CA ASN A 117 5.12 -13.05 -9.71
C ASN A 117 4.40 -12.08 -8.75
N VAL A 118 3.60 -11.16 -9.27
CA VAL A 118 2.80 -10.24 -8.46
C VAL A 118 1.67 -10.99 -7.77
N MET A 119 1.01 -11.92 -8.46
CA MET A 119 0.00 -12.79 -7.85
C MET A 119 0.60 -13.65 -6.74
N ALA A 120 1.79 -14.24 -6.96
CA ALA A 120 2.46 -15.04 -5.95
C ALA A 120 2.75 -14.22 -4.69
N TYR A 121 3.15 -12.96 -4.84
CA TYR A 121 3.35 -12.04 -3.73
C TYR A 121 2.03 -11.65 -3.04
N LEU A 122 1.08 -11.07 -3.77
CA LEU A 122 -0.16 -10.54 -3.20
C LEU A 122 -1.02 -11.63 -2.54
N PHE A 123 -1.00 -12.86 -3.07
CA PHE A 123 -1.87 -13.95 -2.60
C PHE A 123 -1.11 -15.04 -1.83
N ALA A 124 0.18 -14.88 -1.56
CA ALA A 124 0.95 -15.85 -0.79
C ALA A 124 0.36 -16.07 0.60
N GLY A 125 -0.17 -17.28 0.83
CA GLY A 125 -0.64 -17.71 2.15
C GLY A 125 -2.07 -17.29 2.50
N SER A 126 -2.83 -16.62 1.62
CA SER A 126 -4.23 -16.27 1.86
C SER A 126 -5.14 -17.50 1.69
N PRO A 127 -5.70 -18.09 2.77
CA PRO A 127 -6.46 -19.35 2.69
C PRO A 127 -7.81 -19.23 1.97
N GLY A 128 -8.24 -18.01 1.64
CA GLY A 128 -9.53 -17.71 1.00
C GLY A 128 -9.46 -17.40 -0.50
N PHE A 129 -8.27 -17.15 -1.08
CA PHE A 129 -8.18 -16.66 -2.45
C PHE A 129 -8.30 -17.80 -3.47
N ARG A 130 -9.40 -17.81 -4.23
CA ARG A 130 -9.61 -18.72 -5.35
C ARG A 130 -9.59 -17.93 -6.64
N PHE A 131 -8.66 -18.25 -7.55
CA PHE A 131 -8.75 -17.82 -8.93
C PHE A 131 -10.03 -18.41 -9.53
N ASN A 132 -11.00 -17.55 -9.86
CA ASN A 132 -12.14 -17.91 -10.71
C ASN A 132 -11.79 -17.68 -12.17
#